data_AF-A0A2A3J2P8-F1
#
_entry.id   AF-A0A2A3J2P8-F1
#
_cell.length_a   1.000
_cell.length_b   1.000
_cell.length_c   1.000
_cell.angle_alpha   90.00
_cell.angle_beta   90.00
_cell.angle_gamma   90.00
#
_symmetry.space_group_name_H-M   'P 1'
#
loop_
_entity.id
_entity.type
_entity.pdbx_description
1 polymer ?
#
loop_
_entity_poly.entity_id
_entity_poly.type
_entity_poly.pdbx_seq_one_letter_code
_entity_poly.pdbx_strand_id
1 'polypeptide(L)'
;MAQLLTYNTKPGAASVVSPAADTVTADTTPTLQAKATDADGNTVRLNFEMWNSAGTTKVASGTSAYVASGTAGSWTAPALATGAYKWRVNVYDGTDWNSTWSAWRNLTVDTSVPAAPTVTSTTYPADGLWHGDAGTVGTFTLADPAGKAASAEHRLDEGTTQTTPLTSGKATLTLTPSPRGTHTLTARVKSAAGVWSDWAEYTFRAGTITGTLTVPFVNEIAETHFAELLHPADGLEETDELDEEIADEDDTPAGYVEQEDPEKTETEDSATQTATTELPASSDGTLTGNSADGAAQTLIDLPVASTATAELSETGLVIYANTQKDADTIAVRSSASQVELFRLLRSADSPKTFTYKVNLQPGQEISAASDNTLMISDGNSDLVTFLSAPVAVDAKGDTVPVTMKANGSDVQVSLAPAAGQTLAYPVLLDPSGSSYTVTPAERNYCFWNPYDCSKARDQAEIALQYAKDLYPDRTLFQGTGDAFRHCYWNALMEVFVDHETAYEVATRHESQSRGVDKEMDLKNNKKGREIGRYYKARYSKAEAYKKTRSSCKSHVSKGKLWIIKSGNLVRSNA
;
A
#
# COMPACT_ATOMS: atom_id res chain seq x y z
N MET A 1 -17.21 -68.52 -70.22
CA MET A 1 -17.10 -67.58 -69.09
C MET A 1 -17.27 -66.19 -69.66
N ALA A 2 -18.36 -65.48 -69.31
CA ALA A 2 -18.52 -64.09 -69.71
C ALA A 2 -17.59 -63.25 -68.84
N GLN A 3 -16.63 -62.56 -69.47
CA GLN A 3 -15.74 -61.63 -68.79
C GLN A 3 -16.58 -60.39 -68.43
N LEU A 4 -16.86 -60.19 -67.14
CA LEU A 4 -17.56 -59.02 -66.66
C LEU A 4 -16.63 -57.81 -66.87
N LEU A 5 -16.95 -56.95 -67.84
CA LEU A 5 -16.28 -55.66 -68.02
C LEU A 5 -16.92 -54.68 -67.02
N THR A 6 -16.21 -54.37 -65.94
CA THR A 6 -16.55 -53.23 -65.06
C THR A 6 -15.86 -51.99 -65.61
N TYR A 7 -16.66 -51.01 -66.05
CA TYR A 7 -16.16 -49.69 -66.44
C TYR A 7 -16.03 -48.82 -65.19
N ASN A 8 -14.96 -48.02 -65.12
CA ASN A 8 -14.78 -47.04 -64.06
C ASN A 8 -15.65 -45.80 -64.31
N THR A 9 -16.45 -45.43 -63.32
CA THR A 9 -17.22 -44.20 -63.24
C THR A 9 -16.39 -43.18 -62.50
N LYS A 10 -16.16 -42.00 -63.09
CA LYS A 10 -15.41 -40.93 -62.42
C LYS A 10 -15.98 -40.61 -61.03
N PRO A 11 -15.12 -40.25 -60.06
CA PRO A 11 -15.58 -39.91 -58.72
C PRO A 11 -16.42 -38.62 -58.76
N GLY A 12 -17.35 -38.52 -57.81
CA GLY A 12 -18.14 -37.31 -57.59
C GLY A 12 -17.29 -36.10 -57.20
N ALA A 13 -17.88 -34.90 -57.30
CA ALA A 13 -17.19 -33.66 -56.92
C ALA A 13 -16.85 -33.64 -55.43
N ALA A 14 -15.70 -33.05 -55.09
CA ALA A 14 -15.30 -32.87 -53.70
C ALA A 14 -16.28 -31.95 -52.95
N SER A 15 -16.75 -32.42 -51.79
CA SER A 15 -17.46 -31.63 -50.80
C SER A 15 -16.48 -31.19 -49.72
N VAL A 16 -16.29 -29.88 -49.61
CA VAL A 16 -15.30 -29.30 -48.69
C VAL A 16 -15.81 -29.31 -47.25
N VAL A 17 -15.01 -29.82 -46.31
CA VAL A 17 -15.39 -30.03 -44.90
C VAL A 17 -14.83 -28.91 -44.03
N SER A 18 -13.51 -28.81 -43.89
CA SER A 18 -12.86 -27.82 -43.01
C SER A 18 -11.56 -27.27 -43.63
N PRO A 19 -11.11 -26.06 -43.26
CA PRO A 19 -11.82 -25.04 -42.47
C PRO A 19 -13.08 -24.51 -43.17
N ALA A 20 -13.96 -23.86 -42.40
CA ALA A 20 -15.14 -23.18 -42.95
C ALA A 20 -14.73 -22.05 -43.92
N ALA A 21 -15.65 -21.60 -44.77
CA ALA A 21 -15.38 -20.46 -45.63
C ALA A 21 -15.05 -19.22 -44.77
N ASP A 22 -14.08 -18.42 -45.22
CA ASP A 22 -13.65 -17.16 -44.59
C ASP A 22 -13.08 -17.33 -43.17
N THR A 23 -12.56 -18.52 -42.84
CA THR A 23 -11.90 -18.78 -41.56
C THR A 23 -10.69 -17.86 -41.37
N VAL A 24 -10.55 -17.28 -40.18
CA VAL A 24 -9.32 -16.63 -39.69
C VAL A 24 -8.71 -17.55 -38.63
N THR A 25 -7.42 -17.84 -38.72
CA THR A 25 -6.73 -18.79 -37.81
C THR A 25 -5.33 -18.33 -37.47
N ALA A 26 -4.87 -18.63 -36.25
CA ALA A 26 -3.47 -18.46 -35.86
C ALA A 26 -2.61 -19.69 -36.20
N ASP A 27 -3.24 -20.80 -36.61
CA ASP A 27 -2.54 -22.00 -37.08
C ASP A 27 -1.87 -21.70 -38.43
N THR A 28 -0.54 -21.66 -38.42
CA THR A 28 0.28 -21.45 -39.63
C THR A 28 0.36 -22.71 -40.50
N THR A 29 -0.12 -23.86 -40.01
CA THR A 29 -0.13 -25.17 -40.70
C THR A 29 -1.55 -25.74 -40.80
N PRO A 30 -2.50 -25.00 -41.39
CA PRO A 30 -3.90 -25.39 -41.38
C PRO A 30 -4.12 -26.75 -42.06
N THR A 31 -4.90 -27.61 -41.42
CA THR A 31 -5.33 -28.89 -42.00
C THR A 31 -6.61 -28.71 -42.80
N LEU A 32 -6.54 -28.98 -44.10
CA LEU A 32 -7.65 -28.92 -45.03
C LEU A 32 -8.31 -30.30 -45.12
N GLN A 33 -9.63 -30.35 -45.06
CA GLN A 33 -10.40 -31.58 -45.20
C GLN A 33 -11.51 -31.42 -46.23
N ALA A 34 -11.72 -32.48 -46.98
CA ALA A 34 -12.85 -32.63 -47.89
C ALA A 34 -13.25 -34.10 -47.94
N LYS A 35 -14.36 -34.40 -48.60
CA LYS A 35 -14.82 -35.77 -48.86
C LYS A 35 -15.39 -35.86 -50.27
N ALA A 36 -15.41 -37.06 -50.83
CA ALA A 36 -16.04 -37.33 -52.12
C ALA A 36 -16.58 -38.75 -52.13
N THR A 37 -17.61 -38.98 -52.94
CA THR A 37 -18.18 -40.30 -53.17
C THR A 37 -17.81 -40.78 -54.56
N ASP A 38 -17.45 -42.05 -54.66
CA ASP A 38 -17.28 -42.78 -55.90
C ASP A 38 -18.45 -43.76 -56.11
N ALA A 39 -19.02 -43.79 -57.31
CA ALA A 39 -20.22 -44.58 -57.62
C ALA A 39 -19.94 -46.09 -57.70
N ASP A 40 -18.70 -46.46 -58.02
CA ASP A 40 -18.28 -47.86 -58.08
C ASP A 40 -17.80 -48.37 -56.71
N GLY A 41 -17.75 -47.47 -55.71
CA GLY A 41 -17.32 -47.78 -54.35
C GLY A 41 -15.80 -47.75 -54.17
N ASN A 42 -15.04 -47.24 -55.15
CA ASN A 42 -13.59 -47.14 -55.06
C ASN A 42 -13.14 -46.23 -53.92
N THR A 43 -11.94 -46.46 -53.41
CA THR A 43 -11.29 -45.50 -52.49
C THR A 43 -10.89 -44.24 -53.24
N VAL A 44 -11.07 -43.08 -52.62
CA VAL A 44 -10.75 -41.78 -53.22
C VAL A 44 -9.55 -41.13 -52.54
N ARG A 45 -8.77 -40.37 -53.30
CA ARG A 45 -7.68 -39.51 -52.84
C ARG A 45 -7.99 -38.07 -53.21
N LEU A 46 -7.84 -37.17 -52.25
CA LEU A 46 -8.12 -35.75 -52.43
C LEU A 46 -6.82 -34.99 -52.70
N ASN A 47 -6.87 -34.10 -53.68
CA ASN A 47 -5.75 -33.26 -54.10
C ASN A 47 -6.08 -31.81 -53.77
N PHE A 48 -5.31 -31.21 -52.88
CA PHE A 48 -5.51 -29.86 -52.37
C PHE A 48 -4.52 -28.90 -52.99
N GLU A 49 -4.97 -27.69 -53.29
CA GLU A 49 -4.10 -26.56 -53.64
C GLU A 49 -4.39 -25.36 -52.75
N MET A 50 -3.33 -24.74 -52.23
CA MET A 50 -3.35 -23.47 -51.52
C MET A 50 -2.73 -22.39 -52.40
N TRP A 51 -3.40 -21.24 -52.49
CA TRP A 51 -3.04 -20.12 -53.35
C TRP A 51 -3.04 -18.81 -52.56
N ASN A 52 -2.31 -17.81 -53.05
CA ASN A 52 -2.44 -16.44 -52.55
C ASN A 52 -3.89 -15.93 -52.73
N SER A 53 -4.27 -14.89 -51.98
CA SER A 53 -5.63 -14.30 -52.05
C SER A 53 -6.07 -13.93 -53.48
N ALA A 54 -5.15 -13.42 -54.31
CA ALA A 54 -5.41 -13.09 -55.71
C ALA A 54 -5.73 -14.32 -56.57
N GLY A 55 -5.24 -15.51 -56.22
CA GLY A 55 -5.40 -16.74 -57.01
C GLY A 55 -4.48 -16.81 -58.22
N THR A 56 -3.39 -16.05 -58.18
CA THR A 56 -2.41 -15.95 -59.26
C THR A 56 -1.21 -16.85 -59.01
N THR A 57 -0.92 -17.20 -57.76
CA THR A 57 0.24 -18.00 -57.38
C THR A 57 -0.16 -19.12 -56.43
N LYS A 58 0.18 -20.36 -56.81
CA LYS A 58 0.06 -21.53 -55.94
C LYS A 58 1.20 -21.50 -54.93
N VAL A 59 0.85 -21.46 -53.64
CA VAL A 59 1.84 -21.41 -52.55
C VAL A 59 2.16 -22.79 -52.01
N ALA A 60 1.21 -23.74 -52.08
CA ALA A 60 1.42 -25.12 -51.70
C ALA A 60 0.39 -26.05 -52.35
N SER A 61 0.69 -27.34 -52.40
CA SER A 61 -0.25 -28.38 -52.79
C SER A 61 0.14 -29.71 -52.17
N GLY A 62 -0.83 -30.62 -52.03
CA GLY A 62 -0.57 -31.98 -51.62
C GLY A 62 -1.83 -32.83 -51.64
N THR A 63 -1.67 -34.10 -51.32
CA THR A 63 -2.75 -35.08 -51.39
C THR A 63 -3.02 -35.73 -50.04
N SER A 64 -4.26 -36.14 -49.81
CA SER A 64 -4.60 -37.05 -48.72
C SER A 64 -4.06 -38.46 -48.99
N ALA A 65 -4.14 -39.34 -47.99
CA ALA A 65 -4.17 -40.78 -48.24
C ALA A 65 -5.43 -41.17 -49.04
N TYR A 66 -5.44 -42.39 -49.59
CA TYR A 66 -6.69 -42.97 -50.10
C TYR A 66 -7.63 -43.26 -48.92
N VAL A 67 -8.87 -42.83 -49.04
CA VAL A 67 -9.92 -43.04 -48.04
C VAL A 67 -11.13 -43.70 -48.69
N ALA A 68 -11.93 -44.42 -47.91
CA ALA A 68 -13.16 -45.04 -48.43
C ALA A 68 -14.11 -43.97 -49.01
N SER A 69 -14.85 -44.34 -50.07
CA SER A 69 -15.90 -43.49 -50.66
C SER A 69 -16.83 -42.91 -49.57
N GLY A 70 -17.04 -41.59 -49.61
CA GLY A 70 -17.84 -40.84 -48.63
C GLY A 70 -17.12 -40.43 -47.36
N THR A 71 -15.90 -40.91 -47.12
CA THR A 71 -15.09 -40.58 -45.93
C THR A 71 -14.24 -39.32 -46.18
N ALA A 72 -13.94 -38.56 -45.13
CA ALA A 72 -13.11 -37.37 -45.23
C ALA A 72 -11.62 -37.73 -45.39
N GLY A 73 -10.96 -37.08 -46.36
CA GLY A 73 -9.51 -37.08 -46.51
C GLY A 73 -8.95 -35.73 -46.07
N SER A 74 -7.75 -35.74 -45.47
CA SER A 74 -7.08 -34.55 -44.96
C SER A 74 -5.71 -34.32 -45.60
N TRP A 75 -5.32 -33.05 -45.67
CA TRP A 75 -3.95 -32.63 -45.99
C TRP A 75 -3.58 -31.42 -45.14
N THR A 76 -2.40 -31.47 -44.51
CA THR A 76 -1.86 -30.37 -43.71
C THR A 76 -0.94 -29.51 -44.57
N ALA A 77 -1.21 -28.20 -44.62
CA ALA A 77 -0.39 -27.26 -45.37
C ALA A 77 1.00 -27.10 -44.70
N PRO A 78 2.07 -26.81 -45.48
CA PRO A 78 3.32 -26.32 -44.90
C PRO A 78 3.10 -24.98 -44.19
N ALA A 79 4.05 -24.57 -43.36
CA ALA A 79 3.96 -23.31 -42.63
C ALA A 79 3.72 -22.11 -43.58
N LEU A 80 2.63 -21.41 -43.35
CA LEU A 80 2.20 -20.21 -44.06
C LEU A 80 2.54 -18.97 -43.24
N ALA A 81 2.95 -17.90 -43.93
CA ALA A 81 3.11 -16.59 -43.31
C ALA A 81 1.75 -15.97 -42.98
N THR A 82 1.74 -14.95 -42.11
CA THR A 82 0.56 -14.12 -41.88
C THR A 82 0.06 -13.52 -43.20
N GLY A 83 -1.23 -13.69 -43.50
CA GLY A 83 -1.82 -13.19 -44.74
C GLY A 83 -3.09 -13.91 -45.17
N ALA A 84 -3.69 -13.41 -46.25
CA ALA A 84 -4.90 -13.97 -46.85
C ALA A 84 -4.55 -14.96 -47.98
N TYR A 85 -5.26 -16.08 -47.98
CA TYR A 85 -5.10 -17.21 -48.88
C TYR A 85 -6.47 -17.69 -49.39
N LYS A 86 -6.44 -18.51 -50.43
CA LYS A 86 -7.60 -19.31 -50.82
C LYS A 86 -7.18 -20.70 -51.28
N TRP A 87 -8.05 -21.67 -51.09
CA TRP A 87 -7.75 -23.07 -51.40
C TRP A 87 -8.91 -23.75 -52.12
N ARG A 88 -8.60 -24.87 -52.77
CA ARG A 88 -9.54 -25.72 -53.50
C ARG A 88 -9.08 -27.17 -53.52
N VAL A 89 -9.98 -28.09 -53.85
CA VAL A 89 -9.73 -29.53 -53.86
C VAL A 89 -10.32 -30.23 -55.10
N ASN A 90 -9.62 -31.24 -55.60
CA ASN A 90 -10.06 -32.19 -56.64
C ASN A 90 -9.91 -33.64 -56.11
N VAL A 91 -10.56 -34.61 -56.76
CA VAL A 91 -10.71 -36.01 -56.35
C VAL A 91 -10.13 -36.94 -57.42
N TYR A 92 -9.43 -37.99 -56.98
CA TYR A 92 -8.94 -39.09 -57.80
C TYR A 92 -9.38 -40.42 -57.19
N ASP A 93 -9.95 -41.34 -57.96
CA ASP A 93 -10.43 -42.65 -57.49
C ASP A 93 -9.38 -43.79 -57.60
N GLY A 94 -8.17 -43.48 -58.11
CA GLY A 94 -7.15 -44.49 -58.42
C GLY A 94 -7.03 -44.83 -59.91
N THR A 95 -8.01 -44.42 -60.71
CA THR A 95 -8.07 -44.62 -62.16
C THR A 95 -8.27 -43.28 -62.88
N ASP A 96 -9.33 -42.54 -62.52
CA ASP A 96 -9.77 -41.29 -63.12
C ASP A 96 -9.86 -40.13 -62.12
N TRP A 97 -9.65 -38.92 -62.64
CA TRP A 97 -9.87 -37.67 -61.91
C TRP A 97 -11.29 -37.17 -62.12
N ASN A 98 -11.84 -36.51 -61.09
CA ASN A 98 -12.94 -35.58 -61.32
C ASN A 98 -12.44 -34.43 -62.21
N SER A 99 -13.24 -34.05 -63.21
CA SER A 99 -12.87 -33.00 -64.17
C SER A 99 -13.01 -31.57 -63.63
N THR A 100 -13.49 -31.41 -62.40
CA THR A 100 -13.87 -30.11 -61.83
C THR A 100 -13.27 -29.94 -60.43
N TRP A 101 -12.71 -28.76 -60.17
CA TRP A 101 -12.27 -28.36 -58.83
C TRP A 101 -13.46 -27.89 -57.99
N SER A 102 -13.36 -28.00 -56.67
CA SER A 102 -14.27 -27.31 -55.76
C SER A 102 -14.26 -25.79 -56.00
N ALA A 103 -15.31 -25.10 -55.56
CA ALA A 103 -15.25 -23.65 -55.39
C ALA A 103 -14.07 -23.27 -54.47
N TRP A 104 -13.53 -22.06 -54.67
CA TRP A 104 -12.52 -21.50 -53.79
C TRP A 104 -13.07 -21.26 -52.39
N ARG A 105 -12.26 -21.55 -51.37
CA ARG A 105 -12.49 -21.13 -49.99
C ARG A 105 -11.41 -20.16 -49.53
N ASN A 106 -11.81 -19.03 -48.98
CA ASN A 106 -10.87 -18.08 -48.38
C ASN A 106 -10.42 -18.56 -46.99
N LEU A 107 -9.19 -18.21 -46.64
CA LEU A 107 -8.56 -18.47 -45.36
C LEU A 107 -7.62 -17.31 -45.03
N THR A 108 -7.63 -16.82 -43.79
CA THR A 108 -6.64 -15.84 -43.33
C THR A 108 -5.82 -16.45 -42.20
N VAL A 109 -4.50 -16.40 -42.33
CA VAL A 109 -3.57 -16.72 -41.24
C VAL A 109 -3.22 -15.42 -40.53
N ASP A 110 -3.61 -15.28 -39.26
CA ASP A 110 -3.32 -14.14 -38.41
C ASP A 110 -2.80 -14.58 -37.04
N THR A 111 -1.52 -14.34 -36.81
CA THR A 111 -0.79 -14.67 -35.58
C THR A 111 -0.63 -13.47 -34.65
N SER A 112 -1.28 -12.34 -34.96
CA SER A 112 -1.14 -11.13 -34.15
C SER A 112 -1.79 -11.32 -32.77
N VAL A 113 -1.03 -10.91 -31.74
CA VAL A 113 -1.48 -10.87 -30.35
C VAL A 113 -2.20 -9.53 -30.13
N PRO A 114 -3.48 -9.51 -29.75
CA PRO A 114 -4.15 -8.27 -29.38
C PRO A 114 -3.50 -7.63 -28.15
N ALA A 115 -3.57 -6.31 -28.03
CA ALA A 115 -3.19 -5.64 -26.79
C ALA A 115 -4.19 -5.97 -25.67
N ALA A 116 -3.76 -5.89 -24.42
CA ALA A 116 -4.67 -5.99 -23.27
C ALA A 116 -5.76 -4.91 -23.37
N PRO A 117 -7.01 -5.21 -23.00
CA PRO A 117 -8.10 -4.24 -23.11
C PRO A 117 -7.94 -3.11 -22.10
N THR A 118 -8.32 -1.89 -22.47
CA THR A 118 -8.53 -0.82 -21.49
C THR A 118 -9.89 -1.01 -20.82
N VAL A 119 -9.96 -0.78 -19.51
CA VAL A 119 -11.19 -0.86 -18.72
C VAL A 119 -11.54 0.52 -18.18
N THR A 120 -12.80 0.93 -18.30
CA THR A 120 -13.28 2.20 -17.73
C THR A 120 -14.68 2.04 -17.12
N SER A 121 -14.95 2.72 -16.02
CA SER A 121 -16.30 2.87 -15.47
C SER A 121 -16.52 4.30 -14.95
N THR A 122 -17.72 4.83 -15.18
CA THR A 122 -18.15 6.11 -14.59
C THR A 122 -18.78 5.93 -13.22
N THR A 123 -19.32 4.74 -12.92
CA THR A 123 -19.92 4.43 -11.61
C THR A 123 -18.87 4.02 -10.61
N TYR A 124 -17.84 3.30 -11.06
CA TYR A 124 -16.73 2.83 -10.24
C TYR A 124 -15.39 3.20 -10.90
N PRO A 125 -15.04 4.48 -10.94
CA PRO A 125 -13.74 4.89 -11.46
C PRO A 125 -12.60 4.29 -10.63
N ALA A 126 -11.48 3.96 -11.27
CA ALA A 126 -10.25 3.52 -10.60
C ALA A 126 -9.46 4.74 -10.09
N ASP A 127 -10.10 5.62 -9.33
CA ASP A 127 -9.52 6.85 -8.80
C ASP A 127 -9.02 6.72 -7.34
N GLY A 128 -9.09 5.50 -6.79
CA GLY A 128 -8.71 5.18 -5.43
C GLY A 128 -9.76 5.52 -4.38
N LEU A 129 -10.90 6.12 -4.75
CA LEU A 129 -11.97 6.53 -3.84
C LEU A 129 -13.13 5.53 -3.81
N TRP A 130 -13.99 5.67 -2.81
CA TRP A 130 -15.18 4.85 -2.62
C TRP A 130 -16.35 5.38 -3.45
N HIS A 131 -16.98 4.50 -4.24
CA HIS A 131 -18.15 4.85 -5.06
C HIS A 131 -19.28 3.84 -4.88
N GLY A 132 -20.51 4.24 -5.23
CA GLY A 132 -21.69 3.37 -5.16
C GLY A 132 -21.91 2.76 -3.77
N ASP A 133 -22.54 1.58 -3.74
CA ASP A 133 -22.62 0.74 -2.55
C ASP A 133 -22.50 -0.73 -2.95
N ALA A 134 -22.27 -1.61 -1.98
CA ALA A 134 -22.40 -3.04 -2.20
C ALA A 134 -23.77 -3.39 -2.78
N GLY A 135 -23.78 -4.22 -3.81
CA GLY A 135 -25.00 -4.58 -4.54
C GLY A 135 -25.47 -3.53 -5.56
N THR A 136 -24.79 -2.38 -5.69
CA THR A 136 -25.14 -1.37 -6.69
C THR A 136 -24.55 -1.73 -8.05
N VAL A 137 -25.40 -1.82 -9.07
CA VAL A 137 -24.99 -2.15 -10.44
C VAL A 137 -24.11 -1.04 -11.02
N GLY A 138 -22.95 -1.41 -11.56
CA GLY A 138 -22.04 -0.53 -12.29
C GLY A 138 -21.89 -0.94 -13.75
N THR A 139 -21.69 0.06 -14.61
CA THR A 139 -21.37 -0.18 -16.03
C THR A 139 -19.86 -0.05 -16.26
N PHE A 140 -19.27 -1.06 -16.91
CA PHE A 140 -17.86 -1.08 -17.29
C PHE A 140 -17.73 -1.22 -18.80
N THR A 141 -16.78 -0.51 -19.40
CA THR A 141 -16.46 -0.65 -20.82
C THR A 141 -15.09 -1.29 -20.94
N LEU A 142 -15.02 -2.42 -21.64
CA LEU A 142 -13.79 -2.99 -22.16
C LEU A 142 -13.60 -2.46 -23.59
N ALA A 143 -12.43 -1.94 -23.90
CA ALA A 143 -12.08 -1.56 -25.26
C ALA A 143 -10.77 -2.21 -25.68
N ASP A 144 -10.77 -2.85 -26.85
CA ASP A 144 -9.56 -3.24 -27.56
C ASP A 144 -9.09 -2.04 -28.39
N PRO A 145 -7.97 -1.39 -28.02
CA PRO A 145 -7.48 -0.21 -28.72
C PRO A 145 -7.16 -0.47 -30.20
N ALA A 146 -6.82 -1.72 -30.56
CA ALA A 146 -6.48 -2.10 -31.93
C ALA A 146 -7.71 -2.48 -32.77
N GLY A 147 -8.87 -2.71 -32.14
CA GLY A 147 -10.13 -3.09 -32.80
C GLY A 147 -10.08 -4.43 -33.56
N LYS A 148 -9.19 -5.35 -33.14
CA LYS A 148 -8.96 -6.67 -33.77
C LYS A 148 -9.59 -7.84 -33.02
N ALA A 149 -10.00 -7.60 -31.78
CA ALA A 149 -10.61 -8.61 -30.93
C ALA A 149 -12.08 -8.87 -31.28
N ALA A 150 -12.45 -10.15 -31.23
CA ALA A 150 -13.81 -10.63 -31.46
C ALA A 150 -14.59 -10.84 -30.15
N SER A 151 -13.91 -11.17 -29.05
CA SER A 151 -14.53 -11.42 -27.74
C SER A 151 -13.60 -11.07 -26.59
N ALA A 152 -14.17 -10.81 -25.41
CA ALA A 152 -13.44 -10.65 -24.16
C ALA A 152 -13.79 -11.76 -23.19
N GLU A 153 -12.80 -12.15 -22.40
CA GLU A 153 -12.96 -12.93 -21.18
C GLU A 153 -12.76 -12.00 -20.00
N HIS A 154 -13.64 -12.05 -19.02
CA HIS A 154 -13.57 -11.16 -17.85
C HIS A 154 -14.12 -11.84 -16.61
N ARG A 155 -13.68 -11.34 -15.46
CA ARG A 155 -14.06 -11.84 -14.14
C ARG A 155 -13.95 -10.71 -13.12
N LEU A 156 -14.96 -10.61 -12.26
CA LEU A 156 -14.92 -9.74 -11.08
C LEU A 156 -14.44 -10.56 -9.88
N ASP A 157 -13.40 -10.10 -9.22
CA ASP A 157 -12.79 -10.70 -8.02
C ASP A 157 -12.48 -12.20 -8.21
N GLU A 158 -13.03 -13.05 -7.35
CA GLU A 158 -12.97 -14.52 -7.42
C GLU A 158 -14.18 -15.16 -8.09
N GLY A 159 -15.02 -14.35 -8.74
CA GLY A 159 -16.24 -14.80 -9.40
C GLY A 159 -16.01 -15.69 -10.62
N THR A 160 -17.11 -16.09 -11.25
CA THR A 160 -17.06 -16.91 -12.47
C THR A 160 -16.55 -16.10 -13.66
N THR A 161 -15.62 -16.69 -14.40
CA THR A 161 -15.18 -16.17 -15.69
C THR A 161 -16.32 -16.15 -16.71
N GLN A 162 -16.55 -15.00 -17.32
CA GLN A 162 -17.57 -14.78 -18.34
C GLN A 162 -16.93 -14.39 -19.68
N THR A 163 -17.61 -14.71 -20.78
CA THR A 163 -17.20 -14.33 -22.14
C THR A 163 -18.24 -13.42 -22.78
N THR A 164 -17.81 -12.32 -23.38
CA THR A 164 -18.70 -11.34 -24.03
C THR A 164 -18.16 -10.98 -25.42
N PRO A 165 -19.00 -10.92 -26.46
CA PRO A 165 -18.57 -10.48 -27.78
C PRO A 165 -18.18 -8.99 -27.78
N LEU A 166 -17.19 -8.63 -28.59
CA LEU A 166 -16.87 -7.23 -28.86
C LEU A 166 -17.62 -6.77 -30.11
N THR A 167 -18.26 -5.60 -30.02
CA THR A 167 -18.84 -4.90 -31.18
C THR A 167 -18.05 -3.64 -31.42
N SER A 168 -17.48 -3.50 -32.63
CA SER A 168 -16.63 -2.35 -32.98
C SER A 168 -15.49 -2.10 -31.98
N GLY A 169 -14.84 -3.17 -31.53
CA GLY A 169 -13.72 -3.12 -30.58
C GLY A 169 -14.10 -2.86 -29.12
N LYS A 170 -15.40 -2.88 -28.76
CA LYS A 170 -15.85 -2.61 -27.39
C LYS A 170 -16.83 -3.66 -26.86
N ALA A 171 -16.81 -3.88 -25.56
CA ALA A 171 -17.82 -4.62 -24.83
C ALA A 171 -18.27 -3.81 -23.61
N THR A 172 -19.58 -3.76 -23.38
CA THR A 172 -20.17 -3.13 -22.19
C THR A 172 -20.60 -4.23 -21.23
N LEU A 173 -20.14 -4.13 -19.98
CA LEU A 173 -20.44 -5.07 -18.90
C LEU A 173 -21.31 -4.38 -17.86
N THR A 174 -22.23 -5.13 -17.28
CA THR A 174 -23.00 -4.72 -16.10
C THR A 174 -22.62 -5.65 -14.95
N LEU A 175 -21.94 -5.10 -13.94
CA LEU A 175 -21.43 -5.86 -12.81
C LEU A 175 -22.02 -5.33 -11.51
N THR A 176 -22.16 -6.21 -10.52
CA THR A 176 -22.74 -5.88 -9.21
C THR A 176 -21.72 -6.23 -8.13
N PRO A 177 -20.84 -5.29 -7.75
CA PRO A 177 -19.81 -5.53 -6.73
C PRO A 177 -20.46 -5.78 -5.36
N SER A 178 -20.04 -6.86 -4.68
CA SER A 178 -20.50 -7.22 -3.34
C SER A 178 -19.50 -8.22 -2.72
N PRO A 179 -19.15 -8.11 -1.43
CA PRO A 179 -19.60 -7.12 -0.42
C PRO A 179 -19.02 -5.73 -0.67
N ARG A 180 -19.10 -4.81 0.31
CA ARG A 180 -18.34 -3.55 0.24
C ARG A 180 -16.86 -3.87 0.23
N GLY A 181 -16.07 -3.03 -0.41
CA GLY A 181 -14.62 -3.10 -0.33
C GLY A 181 -13.90 -2.83 -1.65
N THR A 182 -12.64 -3.27 -1.70
CA THR A 182 -11.83 -3.23 -2.91
C THR A 182 -12.20 -4.39 -3.82
N HIS A 183 -12.44 -4.09 -5.09
CA HIS A 183 -12.74 -5.07 -6.12
C HIS A 183 -11.76 -4.96 -7.29
N THR A 184 -11.50 -6.08 -7.95
CA THR A 184 -10.66 -6.14 -9.14
C THR A 184 -11.42 -6.80 -10.28
N LEU A 185 -11.63 -6.05 -11.36
CA LEU A 185 -12.09 -6.59 -12.64
C LEU A 185 -10.88 -6.97 -13.49
N THR A 186 -10.69 -8.26 -13.70
CA THR A 186 -9.68 -8.79 -14.63
C THR A 186 -10.31 -9.06 -15.98
N ALA A 187 -9.67 -8.65 -17.07
CA ALA A 187 -10.17 -8.88 -18.42
C ALA A 187 -9.05 -9.11 -19.44
N ARG A 188 -9.31 -9.92 -20.46
CA ARG A 188 -8.45 -10.09 -21.64
C ARG A 188 -9.31 -10.22 -22.89
N VAL A 189 -8.73 -9.99 -24.06
CA VAL A 189 -9.44 -10.08 -25.33
C VAL A 189 -8.88 -11.17 -26.23
N LYS A 190 -9.73 -11.71 -27.11
CA LYS A 190 -9.40 -12.75 -28.08
C LYS A 190 -9.59 -12.23 -29.50
N SER A 191 -8.59 -12.41 -30.35
CA SER A 191 -8.72 -12.15 -31.79
C SER A 191 -9.69 -13.13 -32.46
N ALA A 192 -10.17 -12.78 -33.66
CA ALA A 192 -10.93 -13.71 -34.49
C ALA A 192 -10.16 -14.99 -34.84
N ALA A 193 -8.82 -14.93 -34.84
CA ALA A 193 -7.90 -16.05 -35.04
C ALA A 193 -7.76 -16.97 -33.83
N GLY A 194 -8.32 -16.59 -32.68
CA GLY A 194 -8.28 -17.35 -31.44
C GLY A 194 -7.09 -17.03 -30.52
N VAL A 195 -6.31 -15.98 -30.81
CA VAL A 195 -5.14 -15.54 -30.01
C VAL A 195 -5.62 -14.64 -28.86
N TRP A 196 -5.13 -14.90 -27.65
CA TRP A 196 -5.44 -14.10 -26.46
C TRP A 196 -4.42 -12.97 -26.25
N SER A 197 -4.89 -11.84 -25.74
CA SER A 197 -4.02 -10.80 -25.15
C SER A 197 -3.52 -11.23 -23.76
N ASP A 198 -2.58 -10.44 -23.22
CA ASP A 198 -2.34 -10.39 -21.77
C ASP A 198 -3.59 -9.91 -21.02
N TRP A 199 -3.60 -10.14 -19.71
CA TRP A 199 -4.65 -9.67 -18.80
C TRP A 199 -4.48 -8.18 -18.49
N ALA A 200 -5.61 -7.47 -18.42
CA ALA A 200 -5.76 -6.16 -17.82
C ALA A 200 -6.43 -6.31 -16.45
N GLU A 201 -5.98 -5.52 -15.48
CA GLU A 201 -6.58 -5.43 -14.15
C GLU A 201 -7.13 -4.02 -13.94
N TYR A 202 -8.31 -3.96 -13.34
CA TYR A 202 -9.00 -2.71 -13.02
C TYR A 202 -9.50 -2.76 -11.59
N THR A 203 -8.78 -2.09 -10.69
CA THR A 203 -9.08 -2.05 -9.27
C THR A 203 -9.92 -0.81 -8.95
N PHE A 204 -11.02 -1.01 -8.23
CA PHE A 204 -11.94 0.05 -7.80
C PHE A 204 -12.51 -0.28 -6.41
N ARG A 205 -13.18 0.69 -5.78
CA ARG A 205 -13.77 0.50 -4.45
C ARG A 205 -15.29 0.72 -4.50
N ALA A 206 -16.03 -0.22 -3.93
CA ALA A 206 -17.48 -0.15 -3.84
C ALA A 206 -17.92 -0.05 -2.38
N GLY A 207 -18.67 0.99 -2.02
CA GLY A 207 -19.21 1.13 -0.68
C GLY A 207 -19.64 2.55 -0.33
N THR A 208 -20.85 2.68 0.22
CA THR A 208 -21.31 3.98 0.75
C THR A 208 -20.62 4.25 2.08
N ILE A 209 -19.76 5.27 2.11
CA ILE A 209 -19.03 5.67 3.33
C ILE A 209 -19.77 6.74 4.16
N THR A 210 -21.02 7.08 3.85
CA THR A 210 -21.87 8.01 4.62
C THR A 210 -22.91 7.28 5.46
N GLY A 211 -23.50 7.99 6.43
CA GLY A 211 -24.50 7.45 7.34
C GLY A 211 -23.90 6.57 8.44
N THR A 212 -24.73 5.69 8.99
CA THR A 212 -24.33 4.78 10.08
C THR A 212 -23.57 3.57 9.53
N LEU A 213 -22.33 3.40 9.97
CA LEU A 213 -21.46 2.29 9.57
C LEU A 213 -21.10 1.39 10.75
N THR A 214 -20.75 0.15 10.45
CA THR A 214 -20.22 -0.80 11.42
C THR A 214 -18.73 -0.58 11.64
N VAL A 215 -18.22 -0.95 12.81
CA VAL A 215 -16.78 -0.85 13.14
C VAL A 215 -15.88 -1.56 12.13
N PRO A 216 -16.18 -2.80 11.65
CA PRO A 216 -15.35 -3.45 10.64
C PRO A 216 -15.23 -2.64 9.34
N PHE A 217 -16.29 -1.96 8.90
CA PHE A 217 -16.25 -1.17 7.69
C PHE A 217 -15.55 0.18 7.90
N VAL A 218 -15.72 0.80 9.08
CA VAL A 218 -14.92 1.98 9.47
C VAL A 218 -13.42 1.62 9.50
N ASN A 219 -13.08 0.45 10.04
CA ASN A 219 -11.72 -0.07 10.00
C ASN A 219 -11.20 -0.20 8.58
N GLU A 220 -11.96 -0.84 7.68
CA GLU A 220 -11.57 -1.01 6.28
C GLU A 220 -11.33 0.33 5.56
N ILE A 221 -12.17 1.35 5.81
CA ILE A 221 -11.99 2.70 5.27
C ILE A 221 -10.70 3.32 5.79
N ALA A 222 -10.43 3.19 7.09
CA ALA A 222 -9.26 3.75 7.75
C ALA A 222 -7.96 3.10 7.24
N GLU A 223 -7.88 1.77 7.26
CA GLU A 223 -6.71 1.01 6.78
C GLU A 223 -6.42 1.28 5.31
N THR A 224 -7.47 1.35 4.49
CA THR A 224 -7.36 1.59 3.05
C THR A 224 -6.56 2.84 2.71
N HIS A 225 -6.79 3.94 3.45
CA HIS A 225 -6.21 5.25 3.12
C HIS A 225 -5.06 5.64 4.06
N PHE A 226 -5.03 5.07 5.27
CA PHE A 226 -4.21 5.59 6.37
C PHE A 226 -3.49 4.51 7.18
N ALA A 227 -3.40 3.26 6.71
CA ALA A 227 -2.71 2.19 7.45
C ALA A 227 -1.31 2.59 7.92
N GLU A 228 -0.51 3.27 7.07
CA GLU A 228 0.84 3.71 7.45
C GLU A 228 0.87 4.75 8.59
N LEU A 229 -0.18 5.56 8.72
CA LEU A 229 -0.33 6.56 9.78
C LEU A 229 -0.90 5.95 11.06
N LEU A 230 -1.77 4.95 10.93
CA LEU A 230 -2.44 4.29 12.05
C LEU A 230 -1.59 3.15 12.66
N HIS A 231 -0.69 2.58 11.85
CA HIS A 231 0.26 1.52 12.21
C HIS A 231 1.67 1.93 11.77
N PRO A 232 2.29 2.90 12.44
CA PRO A 232 3.71 3.17 12.20
C PRO A 232 4.50 1.87 12.37
N ALA A 233 5.18 1.46 11.30
CA ALA A 233 5.54 0.07 11.01
C ALA A 233 6.06 -0.77 12.20
N ASP A 234 5.32 -1.84 12.51
CA ASP A 234 5.88 -3.11 12.98
C ASP A 234 6.51 -3.83 11.80
N GLY A 235 7.83 -3.73 11.67
CA GLY A 235 8.61 -4.60 10.77
C GLY A 235 8.95 -4.02 9.40
N LEU A 236 10.17 -3.51 9.28
CA LEU A 236 10.89 -3.51 8.01
C LEU A 236 12.14 -4.39 8.16
N GLU A 237 12.23 -5.35 7.25
CA GLU A 237 13.26 -6.38 7.08
C GLU A 237 14.67 -5.97 7.48
N GLU A 238 15.43 -6.96 7.98
CA GLU A 238 16.87 -6.90 8.15
C GLU A 238 17.53 -6.40 6.86
N THR A 239 18.31 -5.33 7.00
CA THR A 239 19.27 -4.94 5.96
C THR A 239 20.66 -4.93 6.58
N ASP A 240 21.59 -5.45 5.80
CA ASP A 240 22.92 -5.92 6.15
C ASP A 240 23.72 -5.04 7.12
N GLU A 241 24.58 -5.68 7.91
CA GLU A 241 25.60 -5.02 8.72
C GLU A 241 26.48 -4.12 7.83
N LEU A 242 26.48 -2.82 8.11
CA LEU A 242 27.33 -1.86 7.40
C LEU A 242 28.68 -1.73 8.13
N ASP A 243 29.74 -2.15 7.45
CA ASP A 243 31.15 -2.00 7.85
C ASP A 243 31.74 -0.68 7.32
N GLU A 244 31.17 0.46 7.72
CA GLU A 244 31.79 1.76 7.44
C GLU A 244 32.42 2.35 8.72
N GLU A 245 33.71 2.68 8.64
CA GLU A 245 34.48 3.28 9.73
C GLU A 245 34.20 4.79 9.78
N ILE A 246 33.44 5.23 10.79
CA ILE A 246 33.13 6.64 11.05
C ILE A 246 34.15 7.16 12.07
N ALA A 247 34.91 8.19 11.69
CA ALA A 247 35.92 8.82 12.54
C ALA A 247 35.27 9.60 13.70
N ASP A 248 35.88 9.54 14.89
CA ASP A 248 35.50 10.36 16.05
C ASP A 248 35.91 11.82 15.77
N GLU A 249 34.94 12.74 15.72
CA GLU A 249 35.17 14.17 15.52
C GLU A 249 34.58 14.97 16.70
N ASP A 250 35.14 16.14 17.01
CA ASP A 250 34.50 17.06 17.96
C ASP A 250 33.19 17.59 17.37
N ASP A 251 32.10 17.45 18.13
CA ASP A 251 30.75 17.79 17.71
C ASP A 251 30.13 18.91 18.55
N THR A 252 30.95 19.61 19.34
CA THR A 252 30.53 20.78 20.12
C THR A 252 30.25 21.97 19.18
N PRO A 253 29.02 22.56 19.19
CA PRO A 253 28.73 23.73 18.37
C PRO A 253 29.63 24.92 18.70
N ALA A 254 29.94 25.75 17.70
CA ALA A 254 30.85 26.89 17.86
C ALA A 254 30.31 27.89 18.92
N GLY A 255 31.04 28.06 20.03
CA GLY A 255 30.67 28.95 21.14
C GLY A 255 30.27 28.25 22.44
N TYR A 256 30.22 26.92 22.46
CA TYR A 256 29.87 26.10 23.62
C TYR A 256 31.11 25.47 24.29
N VAL A 257 31.01 25.16 25.60
CA VAL A 257 32.06 24.47 26.38
C VAL A 257 31.47 23.20 26.98
N GLU A 258 32.11 22.05 26.72
CA GLU A 258 31.73 20.75 27.26
C GLU A 258 31.85 20.75 28.80
N GLN A 259 30.79 20.36 29.52
CA GLN A 259 30.78 20.31 30.99
C GLN A 259 31.36 18.97 31.50
N GLU A 260 32.53 19.01 32.12
CA GLU A 260 33.00 17.96 33.04
C GLU A 260 32.78 18.40 34.50
N ASP A 261 32.03 17.64 35.30
CA ASP A 261 31.70 17.99 36.71
C ASP A 261 31.71 16.73 37.62
N PRO A 262 31.98 16.83 38.94
CA PRO A 262 32.68 15.83 39.71
C PRO A 262 31.76 14.82 40.40
N GLU A 263 32.39 13.68 40.69
CA GLU A 263 31.87 12.44 41.27
C GLU A 263 31.12 12.62 42.60
N LYS A 264 29.82 12.29 42.62
CA LYS A 264 29.08 11.91 43.84
C LYS A 264 28.05 10.82 43.54
N THR A 265 28.11 9.76 44.32
CA THR A 265 27.30 8.54 44.27
C THR A 265 26.00 8.67 45.08
N GLU A 266 24.87 8.21 44.52
CA GLU A 266 23.66 7.84 45.26
C GLU A 266 23.03 6.55 44.71
N THR A 267 22.21 5.91 45.54
CA THR A 267 21.83 4.49 45.58
C THR A 267 20.42 4.21 45.08
N GLU A 268 20.19 2.98 44.61
CA GLU A 268 18.93 2.41 44.09
C GLU A 268 17.74 2.49 45.05
N ASP A 269 16.75 3.37 44.78
CA ASP A 269 15.34 3.15 45.18
C ASP A 269 14.35 4.10 44.44
N SER A 270 14.25 3.99 43.11
CA SER A 270 13.22 4.72 42.34
C SER A 270 12.78 4.01 41.05
N ALA A 271 12.25 2.79 41.13
CA ALA A 271 11.70 2.13 39.94
C ALA A 271 10.72 0.99 40.24
N THR A 272 9.47 1.25 40.68
CA THR A 272 8.40 0.22 40.62
C THR A 272 6.97 0.76 40.48
N GLN A 273 6.69 1.73 39.59
CA GLN A 273 5.33 1.94 39.08
C GLN A 273 5.35 2.66 37.72
N THR A 274 4.46 2.25 36.82
CA THR A 274 4.37 2.76 35.43
C THR A 274 3.10 3.58 35.28
N ALA A 275 3.20 4.78 34.71
CA ALA A 275 2.03 5.59 34.34
C ALA A 275 1.14 4.82 33.34
N THR A 276 -0.18 5.08 33.36
CA THR A 276 -1.15 4.44 32.45
C THR A 276 -2.14 5.44 31.88
N THR A 277 -2.64 5.18 30.67
CA THR A 277 -3.73 5.94 30.04
C THR A 277 -4.88 5.00 29.74
N GLU A 278 -6.07 5.32 30.25
CA GLU A 278 -7.30 4.54 30.12
C GLU A 278 -8.26 5.21 29.12
N LEU A 279 -8.62 4.43 28.09
CA LEU A 279 -9.65 4.80 27.11
C LEU A 279 -11.05 4.57 27.71
N PRO A 280 -12.00 5.50 27.51
CA PRO A 280 -13.35 5.32 28.03
C PRO A 280 -14.07 4.20 27.27
N ALA A 281 -14.92 3.43 27.95
CA ALA A 281 -15.70 2.36 27.31
C ALA A 281 -16.73 2.89 26.28
N SER A 282 -17.10 4.16 26.39
CA SER A 282 -17.99 4.86 25.47
C SER A 282 -17.43 6.23 25.12
N SER A 283 -17.80 6.75 23.95
CA SER A 283 -17.26 8.00 23.41
C SER A 283 -17.65 9.23 24.21
N ASP A 284 -18.71 9.17 25.03
CA ASP A 284 -19.13 10.23 25.95
C ASP A 284 -18.43 10.19 27.32
N GLY A 285 -17.51 9.23 27.52
CA GLY A 285 -16.66 9.17 28.70
C GLY A 285 -15.38 10.02 28.56
N THR A 286 -14.64 10.11 29.66
CA THR A 286 -13.41 10.91 29.76
C THR A 286 -12.18 10.03 29.59
N LEU A 287 -11.25 10.44 28.72
CA LEU A 287 -9.90 9.85 28.65
C LEU A 287 -9.14 10.20 29.92
N THR A 288 -8.57 9.19 30.59
CA THR A 288 -7.92 9.37 31.89
C THR A 288 -6.45 8.96 31.84
N GLY A 289 -5.54 9.89 32.14
CA GLY A 289 -4.11 9.60 32.33
C GLY A 289 -3.73 9.57 33.81
N ASN A 290 -3.09 8.50 34.26
CA ASN A 290 -2.64 8.27 35.64
C ASN A 290 -1.11 8.27 35.71
N SER A 291 -0.52 9.00 36.67
CA SER A 291 0.91 8.92 36.94
C SER A 291 1.33 7.65 37.68
N ALA A 292 2.64 7.43 37.76
CA ALA A 292 3.25 6.33 38.49
C ALA A 292 2.94 6.32 40.00
N ASP A 293 2.40 7.39 40.57
CA ASP A 293 1.91 7.43 41.96
C ASP A 293 0.39 7.18 42.07
N GLY A 294 -0.28 6.90 40.95
CA GLY A 294 -1.73 6.68 40.86
C GLY A 294 -2.58 7.96 40.80
N ALA A 295 -1.98 9.15 40.78
CA ALA A 295 -2.73 10.39 40.63
C ALA A 295 -3.21 10.59 39.18
N ALA A 296 -4.47 10.98 39.01
CA ALA A 296 -4.99 11.37 37.69
C ALA A 296 -4.41 12.74 37.30
N GLN A 297 -3.69 12.81 36.18
CA GLN A 297 -2.97 14.01 35.77
C GLN A 297 -3.65 14.79 34.65
N THR A 298 -4.40 14.13 33.77
CA THR A 298 -5.06 14.79 32.63
C THR A 298 -6.33 14.06 32.25
N LEU A 299 -7.41 14.82 32.12
CA LEU A 299 -8.75 14.35 31.82
C LEU A 299 -9.28 15.12 30.60
N ILE A 300 -9.55 14.43 29.50
CA ILE A 300 -10.05 15.04 28.26
C ILE A 300 -11.38 14.38 27.88
N ASP A 301 -12.42 15.20 27.70
CA ASP A 301 -13.70 14.72 27.16
C ASP A 301 -13.65 14.73 25.64
N LEU A 302 -14.08 13.63 25.02
CA LEU A 302 -14.09 13.51 23.57
C LEU A 302 -15.27 14.29 22.97
N PRO A 303 -15.08 15.00 21.84
CA PRO A 303 -16.20 15.59 21.10
C PRO A 303 -17.10 14.47 20.59
N VAL A 304 -18.36 14.48 21.03
CA VAL A 304 -19.39 13.54 20.59
C VAL A 304 -20.72 14.24 20.34
N ALA A 305 -21.39 13.84 19.27
CA ALA A 305 -22.80 14.16 19.02
C ALA A 305 -23.70 12.95 19.25
N SER A 306 -23.13 11.74 19.26
CA SER A 306 -23.82 10.49 19.56
C SER A 306 -22.88 9.56 20.32
N THR A 307 -23.41 8.91 21.36
CA THR A 307 -22.66 7.94 22.17
C THR A 307 -22.41 6.68 21.35
N ALA A 308 -21.16 6.23 21.34
CA ALA A 308 -20.71 5.01 20.67
C ALA A 308 -19.83 4.20 21.63
N THR A 309 -19.95 2.88 21.60
CA THR A 309 -19.10 1.98 22.41
C THR A 309 -17.73 1.83 21.75
N ALA A 310 -16.69 1.72 22.56
CA ALA A 310 -15.36 1.35 22.09
C ALA A 310 -15.36 -0.10 21.60
N GLU A 311 -14.93 -0.34 20.36
CA GLU A 311 -14.75 -1.69 19.81
C GLU A 311 -13.31 -1.86 19.30
N LEU A 312 -12.68 -2.99 19.64
CA LEU A 312 -11.37 -3.36 19.10
C LEU A 312 -11.56 -3.96 17.70
N SER A 313 -10.94 -3.34 16.71
CA SER A 313 -10.93 -3.81 15.32
C SER A 313 -9.97 -4.98 15.12
N GLU A 314 -10.08 -5.64 13.97
CA GLU A 314 -9.21 -6.76 13.57
C GLU A 314 -7.74 -6.36 13.39
N THR A 315 -7.46 -5.07 13.15
CA THR A 315 -6.10 -4.53 12.98
C THR A 315 -5.56 -3.89 14.27
N GLY A 316 -6.27 -4.00 15.40
CA GLY A 316 -5.79 -3.50 16.70
C GLY A 316 -6.15 -2.04 17.00
N LEU A 317 -6.87 -1.36 16.11
CA LEU A 317 -7.43 -0.03 16.37
C LEU A 317 -8.61 -0.11 17.35
N VAL A 318 -8.71 0.80 18.31
CA VAL A 318 -9.93 1.00 19.11
C VAL A 318 -10.80 2.03 18.41
N ILE A 319 -11.99 1.65 17.99
CA ILE A 319 -12.87 2.49 17.16
C ILE A 319 -14.16 2.80 17.92
N TYR A 320 -14.52 4.08 17.94
CA TYR A 320 -15.83 4.59 18.30
C TYR A 320 -16.51 5.06 17.01
N ALA A 321 -17.34 4.20 16.42
CA ALA A 321 -17.98 4.49 15.14
C ALA A 321 -19.16 5.46 15.31
N ASN A 322 -19.36 6.34 14.33
CA ASN A 322 -20.48 7.26 14.22
C ASN A 322 -20.59 8.26 15.38
N THR A 323 -19.45 8.70 15.94
CA THR A 323 -19.43 9.69 17.04
C THR A 323 -19.96 11.05 16.62
N GLN A 324 -19.92 11.35 15.32
CA GLN A 324 -20.62 12.47 14.70
C GLN A 324 -21.18 12.08 13.31
N LYS A 325 -21.90 13.01 12.67
CA LYS A 325 -22.35 12.84 11.28
C LYS A 325 -21.15 12.53 10.38
N ASP A 326 -21.19 11.38 9.71
CA ASP A 326 -20.14 10.89 8.80
C ASP A 326 -18.72 10.98 9.39
N ALA A 327 -18.57 10.81 10.71
CA ALA A 327 -17.26 10.86 11.35
C ALA A 327 -17.16 9.93 12.56
N ASP A 328 -15.95 9.43 12.76
CA ASP A 328 -15.62 8.38 13.74
C ASP A 328 -14.42 8.83 14.59
N THR A 329 -14.30 8.25 15.79
CA THR A 329 -13.09 8.40 16.61
C THR A 329 -12.29 7.12 16.55
N ILE A 330 -11.01 7.22 16.24
CA ILE A 330 -10.08 6.09 16.27
C ILE A 330 -9.06 6.39 17.35
N ALA A 331 -8.77 5.41 18.20
CA ALA A 331 -7.72 5.49 19.20
C ALA A 331 -6.66 4.42 18.92
N VAL A 332 -5.41 4.84 18.86
CA VAL A 332 -4.24 3.97 18.74
C VAL A 332 -3.47 4.03 20.04
N ARG A 333 -3.17 2.87 20.61
CA ARG A 333 -2.35 2.77 21.82
C ARG A 333 -0.91 2.47 21.41
N SER A 334 -0.02 3.42 21.60
CA SER A 334 1.42 3.25 21.37
C SER A 334 2.16 2.73 22.62
N SER A 335 1.60 2.92 23.84
CA SER A 335 2.14 2.30 25.06
C SER A 335 1.12 2.23 26.20
N ALA A 336 1.52 1.71 27.37
CA ALA A 336 0.66 1.69 28.57
C ALA A 336 0.17 3.09 28.99
N SER A 337 1.00 4.13 28.81
CA SER A 337 0.70 5.52 29.15
C SER A 337 0.33 6.39 27.96
N GLN A 338 0.34 5.86 26.72
CA GLN A 338 0.22 6.67 25.52
C GLN A 338 -0.89 6.17 24.60
N VAL A 339 -1.81 7.09 24.30
CA VAL A 339 -2.90 6.89 23.35
C VAL A 339 -2.98 8.10 22.45
N GLU A 340 -3.12 7.86 21.15
CA GLU A 340 -3.33 8.86 20.13
C GLU A 340 -4.76 8.76 19.60
N LEU A 341 -5.40 9.91 19.36
CA LEU A 341 -6.80 9.99 18.99
C LEU A 341 -6.95 10.67 17.64
N PHE A 342 -7.49 9.94 16.67
CA PHE A 342 -7.72 10.41 15.32
C PHE A 342 -9.21 10.61 15.07
N ARG A 343 -9.53 11.53 14.16
CA ARG A 343 -10.88 11.68 13.60
C ARG A 343 -10.88 11.25 12.14
N LEU A 344 -11.65 10.21 11.83
CA LEU A 344 -11.90 9.81 10.45
C LEU A 344 -13.14 10.55 9.96
N LEU A 345 -12.98 11.46 9.00
CA LEU A 345 -14.06 12.23 8.40
C LEU A 345 -14.39 11.62 7.04
N ARG A 346 -15.59 11.07 6.89
CA ARG A 346 -15.92 10.24 5.73
C ARG A 346 -16.52 11.03 4.55
N SER A 347 -16.96 12.27 4.75
CA SER A 347 -17.62 13.03 3.69
C SER A 347 -17.52 14.54 3.84
N ALA A 348 -17.91 15.27 2.80
CA ALA A 348 -18.02 16.73 2.81
C ALA A 348 -19.03 17.26 3.85
N ASP A 349 -19.95 16.41 4.29
CA ASP A 349 -20.95 16.72 5.30
C ASP A 349 -20.46 16.47 6.74
N SER A 350 -19.29 15.85 6.91
CA SER A 350 -18.68 15.66 8.23
C SER A 350 -18.42 17.01 8.91
N PRO A 351 -18.51 17.10 10.25
CA PRO A 351 -18.11 18.29 10.97
C PRO A 351 -16.67 18.68 10.63
N LYS A 352 -16.44 19.99 10.49
CA LYS A 352 -15.11 20.55 10.24
C LYS A 352 -14.43 21.07 11.48
N THR A 353 -15.16 21.15 12.59
CA THR A 353 -14.71 21.67 13.88
C THR A 353 -15.09 20.69 14.97
N PHE A 354 -14.12 20.38 15.83
CA PHE A 354 -14.23 19.47 16.95
C PHE A 354 -13.77 20.19 18.22
N THR A 355 -14.58 20.14 19.27
CA THR A 355 -14.28 20.78 20.55
C THR A 355 -13.94 19.74 21.59
N TYR A 356 -12.69 19.71 22.03
CA TYR A 356 -12.21 18.89 23.13
C TYR A 356 -12.29 19.70 24.42
N LYS A 357 -12.87 19.13 25.47
CA LYS A 357 -12.92 19.79 26.77
C LYS A 357 -11.81 19.26 27.65
N VAL A 358 -10.88 20.13 28.00
CA VAL A 358 -9.76 19.81 28.89
C VAL A 358 -10.21 20.10 30.32
N ASN A 359 -10.24 19.08 31.17
CA ASN A 359 -10.61 19.25 32.57
C ASN A 359 -9.40 19.76 33.37
N LEU A 360 -9.23 21.09 33.40
CA LEU A 360 -8.15 21.79 34.10
C LEU A 360 -8.28 21.64 35.63
N GLN A 361 -7.16 21.38 36.29
CA GLN A 361 -7.07 21.43 37.76
C GLN A 361 -7.11 22.88 38.26
N PRO A 362 -7.46 23.12 39.54
CA PRO A 362 -7.45 24.47 40.10
C PRO A 362 -6.09 25.17 39.92
N GLY A 363 -6.13 26.36 39.31
CA GLY A 363 -4.94 27.16 39.01
C GLY A 363 -4.26 26.84 37.68
N GLN A 364 -4.72 25.83 36.92
CA GLN A 364 -4.20 25.57 35.58
C GLN A 364 -4.88 26.45 34.52
N GLU A 365 -4.10 26.86 33.52
CA GLU A 365 -4.58 27.67 32.39
C GLU A 365 -4.02 27.17 31.06
N ILE A 366 -4.81 27.32 29.99
CA ILE A 366 -4.37 27.06 28.61
C ILE A 366 -3.98 28.38 27.96
N SER A 367 -2.77 28.44 27.41
CA SER A 367 -2.27 29.57 26.64
C SER A 367 -1.82 29.13 25.25
N ALA A 368 -1.85 30.05 24.28
CA ALA A 368 -1.35 29.78 22.94
C ALA A 368 0.16 29.95 22.87
N ALA A 369 0.84 29.01 22.23
CA ALA A 369 2.24 29.12 21.83
C ALA A 369 2.35 29.45 20.33
N SER A 370 3.57 29.39 19.76
CA SER A 370 3.78 29.50 18.32
C SER A 370 3.27 28.27 17.56
N ASP A 371 3.07 28.41 16.25
CA ASP A 371 2.84 27.31 15.31
C ASP A 371 1.72 26.35 15.69
N ASN A 372 0.57 26.90 16.10
CA ASN A 372 -0.67 26.14 16.35
C ASN A 372 -0.58 25.16 17.54
N THR A 373 0.34 25.38 18.48
CA THR A 373 0.51 24.62 19.72
C THR A 373 -0.17 25.33 20.89
N LEU A 374 -0.75 24.59 21.83
CA LEU A 374 -1.29 25.13 23.09
C LEU A 374 -0.50 24.61 24.28
N MET A 375 -0.33 25.43 25.32
CA MET A 375 0.37 25.07 26.55
C MET A 375 -0.59 25.07 27.72
N ILE A 376 -0.50 24.06 28.58
CA ILE A 376 -1.19 24.01 29.87
C ILE A 376 -0.15 24.29 30.95
N SER A 377 -0.34 25.35 31.72
CA SER A 377 0.56 25.75 32.81
C SER A 377 -0.18 25.77 34.14
N ASP A 378 0.54 25.65 35.25
CA ASP A 378 -0.02 25.76 36.60
C ASP A 378 -0.09 27.23 37.08
N GLY A 379 -0.55 27.41 38.34
CA GLY A 379 -0.74 28.75 38.92
C GLY A 379 0.56 29.54 39.15
N ASN A 380 1.72 28.92 39.00
CA ASN A 380 3.03 29.56 39.04
C ASN A 380 3.59 29.85 37.64
N SER A 381 2.80 29.60 36.59
CA SER A 381 3.21 29.67 35.18
C SER A 381 4.23 28.59 34.77
N ASP A 382 4.35 27.51 35.54
CA ASP A 382 5.19 26.38 35.16
C ASP A 382 4.42 25.47 34.19
N LEU A 383 5.09 25.07 33.10
CA LEU A 383 4.51 24.18 32.09
C LEU A 383 4.16 22.82 32.73
N VAL A 384 2.90 22.41 32.60
CA VAL A 384 2.40 21.08 32.95
C VAL A 384 2.50 20.15 31.74
N THR A 385 1.92 20.56 30.60
CA THR A 385 1.95 19.80 29.34
C THR A 385 1.63 20.73 28.16
N PHE A 386 1.79 20.25 26.93
CA PHE A 386 1.40 20.97 25.72
C PHE A 386 0.55 20.09 24.81
N LEU A 387 -0.31 20.72 24.01
CA LEU A 387 -1.08 20.11 22.95
C LEU A 387 -0.40 20.48 21.63
N SER A 388 0.10 19.47 20.92
CA SER A 388 0.79 19.64 19.65
C SER A 388 -0.15 20.13 18.55
N ALA A 389 0.42 20.76 17.54
CA ALA A 389 -0.32 21.20 16.37
C ALA A 389 -0.90 19.99 15.61
N PRO A 390 -2.23 19.89 15.46
CA PRO A 390 -2.84 18.80 14.71
C PRO A 390 -2.50 18.93 13.22
N VAL A 391 -2.39 17.79 12.54
CA VAL A 391 -2.28 17.67 11.08
C VAL A 391 -3.52 16.96 10.54
N ALA A 392 -3.85 17.14 9.27
CA ALA A 392 -4.83 16.30 8.61
C ALA A 392 -4.34 15.84 7.23
N VAL A 393 -4.74 14.66 6.82
CA VAL A 393 -4.38 14.04 5.53
C VAL A 393 -5.64 13.50 4.87
N ASP A 394 -5.82 13.78 3.58
CA ASP A 394 -6.98 13.32 2.82
C ASP A 394 -6.76 11.94 2.17
N ALA A 395 -7.79 11.40 1.50
CA ALA A 395 -7.77 10.05 0.92
C ALA A 395 -6.72 9.84 -0.17
N LYS A 396 -6.16 10.93 -0.71
CA LYS A 396 -5.09 10.91 -1.73
C LYS A 396 -3.71 11.15 -1.13
N GLY A 397 -3.62 11.33 0.19
CA GLY A 397 -2.38 11.64 0.89
C GLY A 397 -2.05 13.13 0.93
N ASP A 398 -2.94 14.01 0.47
CA ASP A 398 -2.69 15.45 0.47
C ASP A 398 -2.90 16.02 1.89
N THR A 399 -1.94 16.82 2.36
CA THR A 399 -2.05 17.49 3.67
C THR A 399 -3.15 18.55 3.64
N VAL A 400 -4.00 18.54 4.65
CA VAL A 400 -5.05 19.52 4.88
C VAL A 400 -4.65 20.38 6.07
N PRO A 401 -4.50 21.72 5.90
CA PRO A 401 -4.16 22.58 7.02
C PRO A 401 -5.23 22.53 8.12
N VAL A 402 -4.78 22.57 9.38
CA VAL A 402 -5.63 22.52 10.57
C VAL A 402 -5.33 23.72 11.44
N THR A 403 -6.37 24.27 12.06
CA THR A 403 -6.23 25.31 13.09
C THR A 403 -6.69 24.78 14.44
N MET A 404 -5.97 25.11 15.49
CA MET A 404 -6.26 24.78 16.88
C MET A 404 -6.34 26.07 17.70
N LYS A 405 -7.40 26.21 18.51
CA LYS A 405 -7.64 27.41 19.34
C LYS A 405 -8.21 27.01 20.69
N ALA A 406 -7.74 27.62 21.77
CA ALA A 406 -8.32 27.50 23.10
C ALA A 406 -9.31 28.63 23.39
N ASN A 407 -10.39 28.31 24.10
CA ASN A 407 -11.28 29.26 24.75
C ASN A 407 -11.60 28.74 26.16
N GLY A 408 -10.84 29.20 27.16
CA GLY A 408 -10.87 28.61 28.50
C GLY A 408 -10.38 27.16 28.45
N SER A 409 -11.22 26.22 28.92
CA SER A 409 -10.95 24.77 28.87
C SER A 409 -11.25 24.12 27.51
N ASP A 410 -11.91 24.83 26.60
CA ASP A 410 -12.39 24.26 25.35
C ASP A 410 -11.34 24.46 24.26
N VAL A 411 -10.81 23.35 23.74
CA VAL A 411 -9.85 23.33 22.64
C VAL A 411 -10.58 22.96 21.35
N GLN A 412 -10.68 23.91 20.44
CA GLN A 412 -11.28 23.72 19.12
C GLN A 412 -10.22 23.38 18.09
N VAL A 413 -10.40 22.24 17.42
CA VAL A 413 -9.61 21.81 16.27
C VAL A 413 -10.48 21.89 15.03
N SER A 414 -10.04 22.63 14.02
CA SER A 414 -10.80 22.88 12.79
C SER A 414 -9.98 22.61 11.54
N LEU A 415 -10.55 21.88 10.58
CA LEU A 415 -10.00 21.82 9.23
C LEU A 415 -10.09 23.20 8.56
N ALA A 416 -8.97 23.64 8.00
CA ALA A 416 -8.84 24.92 7.30
C ALA A 416 -8.19 24.72 5.90
N PRO A 417 -8.87 24.04 4.95
CA PRO A 417 -8.33 23.82 3.61
C PRO A 417 -7.92 25.13 2.95
N ALA A 418 -6.81 25.11 2.20
CA ALA A 418 -6.34 26.28 1.48
C ALA A 418 -7.38 26.73 0.43
N ALA A 419 -7.35 28.02 0.07
CA ALA A 419 -8.28 28.55 -0.92
C ALA A 419 -8.17 27.78 -2.25
N GLY A 420 -9.27 27.14 -2.67
CA GLY A 420 -9.34 26.32 -3.88
C GLY A 420 -8.90 24.86 -3.71
N GLN A 421 -8.45 24.44 -2.52
CA GLN A 421 -8.13 23.04 -2.23
C GLN A 421 -9.41 22.19 -2.22
N THR A 422 -9.48 21.19 -3.09
CA THR A 422 -10.55 20.18 -3.08
C THR A 422 -10.11 19.01 -2.24
N LEU A 423 -10.91 18.60 -1.26
CA LEU A 423 -10.60 17.46 -0.39
C LEU A 423 -11.09 16.15 -1.01
N ALA A 424 -10.24 15.12 -1.01
CA ALA A 424 -10.65 13.75 -1.26
C ALA A 424 -11.02 13.08 0.06
N TYR A 425 -12.25 12.59 0.18
CA TYR A 425 -12.71 11.91 1.39
C TYR A 425 -12.47 10.39 1.30
N PRO A 426 -12.17 9.71 2.43
CA PRO A 426 -12.11 10.24 3.80
C PRO A 426 -10.89 11.13 4.11
N VAL A 427 -10.94 11.88 5.22
CA VAL A 427 -9.83 12.68 5.77
C VAL A 427 -9.52 12.18 7.18
N LEU A 428 -8.26 11.93 7.50
CA LEU A 428 -7.80 11.63 8.86
C LEU A 428 -7.26 12.90 9.52
N LEU A 429 -7.80 13.26 10.67
CA LEU A 429 -7.41 14.44 11.46
C LEU A 429 -6.74 14.04 12.78
N ASP A 430 -5.72 14.80 13.13
CA ASP A 430 -4.92 14.79 14.36
C ASP A 430 -4.03 13.54 14.59
N PRO A 431 -3.13 13.21 13.66
CA PRO A 431 -2.13 12.16 13.85
C PRO A 431 -0.86 12.67 14.57
N SER A 432 -0.98 13.51 15.62
CA SER A 432 0.21 13.96 16.38
C SER A 432 0.28 13.40 17.82
N GLY A 433 1.25 12.49 18.01
CA GLY A 433 1.59 11.79 19.25
C GLY A 433 2.01 12.69 20.42
N SER A 434 1.89 12.15 21.64
CA SER A 434 1.49 12.85 22.86
C SER A 434 2.62 13.14 23.89
N SER A 435 2.21 13.54 25.10
CA SER A 435 2.93 14.21 26.20
C SER A 435 4.21 13.54 26.76
N TYR A 436 5.25 14.37 27.02
CA TYR A 436 6.55 13.97 27.58
C TYR A 436 6.82 14.63 28.94
N THR A 437 7.57 13.95 29.83
CA THR A 437 8.08 14.52 31.09
C THR A 437 9.45 15.16 30.82
N VAL A 438 9.57 16.46 31.08
CA VAL A 438 10.71 17.28 30.66
C VAL A 438 11.49 17.77 31.88
N THR A 439 12.83 17.62 31.90
CA THR A 439 13.68 18.17 32.96
C THR A 439 13.55 19.70 33.03
N PRO A 440 13.82 20.38 34.16
CA PRO A 440 13.73 21.84 34.22
C PRO A 440 14.64 22.57 33.21
N ALA A 441 15.78 21.98 32.82
CA ALA A 441 16.68 22.56 31.82
C ALA A 441 16.12 22.39 30.40
N GLU A 442 15.63 21.20 30.04
CA GLU A 442 14.92 20.98 28.77
C GLU A 442 13.65 21.83 28.71
N ARG A 443 12.95 22.01 29.83
CA ARG A 443 11.72 22.81 29.91
C ARG A 443 11.99 24.27 29.55
N ASN A 444 13.08 24.84 30.06
CA ASN A 444 13.51 26.19 29.70
C ASN A 444 13.95 26.32 28.24
N TYR A 445 14.55 25.29 27.66
CA TYR A 445 14.95 25.31 26.25
C TYR A 445 13.76 25.11 25.31
N CYS A 446 12.93 24.11 25.58
CA CYS A 446 11.71 23.80 24.82
C CYS A 446 10.64 24.88 24.97
N PHE A 447 10.66 25.67 26.06
CA PHE A 447 9.85 26.90 26.17
C PHE A 447 10.15 27.88 25.03
N TRP A 448 11.41 28.00 24.60
CA TRP A 448 11.81 28.86 23.49
C TRP A 448 11.91 28.13 22.14
N ASN A 449 11.98 26.79 22.14
CA ASN A 449 12.16 25.95 20.94
C ASN A 449 11.17 24.76 20.90
N PRO A 450 9.84 25.01 20.95
CA PRO A 450 8.84 23.94 21.15
C PRO A 450 8.72 22.97 19.96
N TYR A 451 8.89 23.48 18.73
CA TYR A 451 8.79 22.68 17.50
C TYR A 451 9.91 21.64 17.40
N ASP A 452 11.14 22.07 17.63
CA ASP A 452 12.31 21.22 17.50
C ASP A 452 12.36 20.18 18.62
N CYS A 453 11.89 20.54 19.83
CA CYS A 453 11.68 19.59 20.91
C CYS A 453 10.60 18.54 20.60
N SER A 454 9.51 18.90 19.91
CA SER A 454 8.47 17.93 19.51
C SER A 454 9.04 16.90 18.54
N LYS A 455 9.85 17.31 17.55
CA LYS A 455 10.49 16.36 16.64
C LYS A 455 11.53 15.50 17.34
N ALA A 456 12.33 16.11 18.20
CA ALA A 456 13.33 15.40 19.00
C ALA A 456 12.67 14.30 19.85
N ARG A 457 11.50 14.59 20.42
CA ARG A 457 10.66 13.63 21.13
C ARG A 457 10.20 12.48 20.23
N ASP A 458 9.63 12.77 19.07
CA ASP A 458 9.16 11.71 18.16
C ASP A 458 10.31 10.75 17.79
N GLN A 459 11.52 11.29 17.63
CA GLN A 459 12.71 10.47 17.39
C GLN A 459 13.12 9.63 18.61
N ALA A 460 12.92 10.15 19.84
CA ALA A 460 13.22 9.43 21.08
C ALA A 460 12.30 8.21 21.24
N GLU A 461 11.02 8.37 20.94
CA GLU A 461 10.01 7.30 21.01
C GLU A 461 10.33 6.17 20.03
N ILE A 462 10.65 6.53 18.78
CA ILE A 462 11.13 5.57 17.76
C ILE A 462 12.35 4.82 18.30
N ALA A 463 13.35 5.53 18.82
CA ALA A 463 14.57 4.89 19.32
C ALA A 463 14.32 3.96 20.51
N LEU A 464 13.43 4.34 21.43
CA LEU A 464 13.03 3.53 22.58
C LEU A 464 12.28 2.27 22.14
N GLN A 465 11.36 2.38 21.17
CA GLN A 465 10.62 1.23 20.67
C GLN A 465 11.58 0.20 20.05
N TYR A 466 12.48 0.65 19.16
CA TYR A 466 13.49 -0.25 18.60
C TYR A 466 14.44 -0.83 19.64
N ALA A 467 14.75 -0.09 20.72
CA ALA A 467 15.56 -0.63 21.81
C ALA A 467 14.85 -1.80 22.51
N LYS A 468 13.54 -1.67 22.79
CA LYS A 468 12.70 -2.73 23.38
C LYS A 468 12.61 -3.96 22.48
N ASP A 469 12.49 -3.74 21.17
CA ASP A 469 12.34 -4.85 20.21
C ASP A 469 13.65 -5.61 20.01
N LEU A 470 14.80 -4.92 20.07
CA LEU A 470 16.11 -5.49 19.77
C LEU A 470 16.87 -6.03 20.98
N TYR A 471 16.58 -5.54 22.20
CA TYR A 471 17.37 -5.85 23.39
C TYR A 471 16.49 -6.28 24.57
N PRO A 472 16.98 -7.18 25.44
CA PRO A 472 16.23 -7.58 26.62
C PRO A 472 15.93 -6.40 27.54
N ASP A 473 14.73 -6.37 28.14
CA ASP A 473 14.24 -5.29 29.01
C ASP A 473 15.25 -4.86 30.07
N ARG A 474 15.96 -5.83 30.68
CA ARG A 474 17.00 -5.58 31.70
C ARG A 474 18.21 -4.76 31.22
N THR A 475 18.33 -4.51 29.92
CA THR A 475 19.44 -3.76 29.30
C THR A 475 19.00 -2.39 28.79
N LEU A 476 17.71 -2.04 28.93
CA LEU A 476 17.14 -0.75 28.52
C LEU A 476 17.49 0.40 29.49
N PHE A 477 18.18 0.09 30.57
CA PHE A 477 18.77 1.03 31.51
C PHE A 477 20.23 0.61 31.74
N GLN A 478 21.16 1.53 31.49
CA GLN A 478 22.61 1.40 31.65
C GLN A 478 23.29 0.28 30.85
N GLY A 479 22.52 -0.48 30.06
CA GLY A 479 22.97 -1.64 29.30
C GLY A 479 23.01 -1.40 27.79
N THR A 480 23.10 -2.48 27.03
CA THR A 480 23.21 -2.43 25.56
C THR A 480 22.00 -1.83 24.86
N GLY A 481 20.79 -2.05 25.39
CA GLY A 481 19.57 -1.46 24.86
C GLY A 481 19.50 0.05 25.11
N ASP A 482 20.00 0.49 26.26
CA ASP A 482 20.12 1.90 26.61
C ASP A 482 21.13 2.63 25.71
N ALA A 483 22.32 2.05 25.58
CA ALA A 483 23.36 2.57 24.69
C ALA A 483 22.87 2.70 23.23
N PHE A 484 22.14 1.69 22.74
CA PHE A 484 21.49 1.74 21.43
C PHE A 484 20.48 2.89 21.34
N ARG A 485 19.61 3.04 22.33
CA ARG A 485 18.58 4.09 22.38
C ARG A 485 19.21 5.47 22.25
N HIS A 486 20.22 5.76 23.06
CA HIS A 486 20.93 7.04 23.06
C HIS A 486 21.63 7.33 21.72
N CYS A 487 22.32 6.34 21.16
CA CYS A 487 22.93 6.42 19.82
C CYS A 487 21.88 6.70 18.74
N TYR A 488 20.82 5.91 18.69
CA TYR A 488 19.87 5.97 17.59
C TYR A 488 18.99 7.22 17.67
N TRP A 489 18.56 7.61 18.87
CA TRP A 489 17.83 8.84 19.09
C TRP A 489 18.60 10.07 18.58
N ASN A 490 19.87 10.20 18.95
CA ASN A 490 20.71 11.31 18.52
C ASN A 490 21.02 11.28 17.01
N ALA A 491 21.17 10.08 16.43
CA ALA A 491 21.33 9.94 14.99
C ALA A 491 20.08 10.40 14.22
N LEU A 492 18.89 10.09 14.74
CA LEU A 492 17.63 10.54 14.16
C LEU A 492 17.41 12.05 14.32
N MET A 493 17.68 12.62 15.49
CA MET A 493 17.59 14.08 15.70
C MET A 493 18.48 14.83 14.70
N GLU A 494 19.70 14.34 14.48
CA GLU A 494 20.62 14.94 13.53
C GLU A 494 20.09 14.88 12.07
N VAL A 495 19.45 13.78 11.67
CA VAL A 495 18.86 13.61 10.31
C VAL A 495 17.60 14.47 10.12
N PHE A 496 16.72 14.52 11.12
CA PHE A 496 15.35 15.02 10.97
C PHE A 496 15.09 16.40 11.57
N VAL A 497 15.93 16.86 12.49
CA VAL A 497 15.88 18.18 13.12
C VAL A 497 17.05 19.01 12.59
N ASP A 498 18.11 19.18 13.37
CA ASP A 498 19.38 19.79 12.99
C ASP A 498 20.43 19.49 14.06
N HIS A 499 21.68 19.89 13.79
CA HIS A 499 22.82 19.59 14.64
C HIS A 499 22.78 20.32 15.99
N GLU A 500 22.45 21.61 15.98
CA GLU A 500 22.47 22.49 17.14
C GLU A 500 21.38 22.07 18.13
N THR A 501 20.17 21.83 17.63
CA THR A 501 19.06 21.29 18.42
C THR A 501 19.38 19.90 18.96
N ALA A 502 19.90 18.98 18.14
CA ALA A 502 20.22 17.62 18.59
C ALA A 502 21.20 17.64 19.76
N TYR A 503 22.20 18.53 19.72
CA TYR A 503 23.14 18.74 20.83
C TYR A 503 22.43 19.34 22.05
N GLU A 504 21.66 20.41 21.89
CA GLU A 504 21.06 21.17 22.99
C GLU A 504 19.96 20.37 23.73
N VAL A 505 19.15 19.59 23.01
CA VAL A 505 18.11 18.72 23.59
C VAL A 505 18.76 17.55 24.32
N ALA A 506 19.65 16.81 23.67
CA ALA A 506 20.31 15.65 24.31
C ALA A 506 21.10 16.06 25.55
N THR A 507 21.86 17.15 25.50
CA THR A 507 22.67 17.61 26.63
C THR A 507 21.80 18.04 27.82
N ARG A 508 20.64 18.65 27.56
CA ARG A 508 19.70 19.04 28.61
C ARG A 508 18.87 17.86 29.13
N HIS A 509 18.60 16.85 28.32
CA HIS A 509 18.05 15.56 28.76
C HIS A 509 18.90 14.97 29.86
N GLU A 510 20.23 15.03 29.67
CA GLU A 510 21.21 14.61 30.66
C GLU A 510 21.47 15.63 31.78
N SER A 511 20.64 16.67 31.93
CA SER A 511 20.87 17.71 32.96
C SER A 511 20.67 17.20 34.38
N GLN A 512 19.83 16.18 34.55
CA GLN A 512 19.52 15.58 35.85
C GLN A 512 20.26 14.26 36.09
N SER A 513 20.80 13.61 35.05
CA SER A 513 21.69 12.44 35.19
C SER A 513 23.05 12.85 35.77
N ARG A 514 23.76 11.91 36.39
CA ARG A 514 25.02 12.18 37.11
C ARG A 514 26.01 11.02 37.03
N GLY A 515 27.29 11.30 37.21
CA GLY A 515 28.35 10.29 37.29
C GLY A 515 28.48 9.47 36.01
N VAL A 516 28.80 8.18 36.15
CA VAL A 516 29.04 7.26 35.02
C VAL A 516 27.83 7.08 34.11
N ASP A 517 26.62 7.34 34.60
CA ASP A 517 25.36 7.28 33.85
C ASP A 517 25.31 8.39 32.80
N LYS A 518 25.45 9.64 33.26
CA LYS A 518 25.59 10.81 32.39
C LYS A 518 26.75 10.68 31.42
N GLU A 519 27.89 10.16 31.87
CA GLU A 519 29.06 9.95 31.00
C GLU A 519 28.77 8.93 29.89
N MET A 520 28.05 7.84 30.21
CA MET A 520 27.62 6.83 29.24
C MET A 520 26.65 7.44 28.21
N ASP A 521 25.65 8.17 28.67
CA ASP A 521 24.63 8.76 27.82
C ASP A 521 25.21 9.86 26.92
N LEU A 522 26.02 10.78 27.45
CA LEU A 522 26.66 11.82 26.65
C LEU A 522 27.58 11.23 25.56
N LYS A 523 28.34 10.17 25.86
CA LYS A 523 29.21 9.51 24.88
C LYS A 523 28.41 8.81 23.78
N ASN A 524 27.32 8.13 24.15
CA ASN A 524 26.46 7.46 23.17
C ASN A 524 25.63 8.48 22.35
N ASN A 525 25.18 9.57 22.97
CA ASN A 525 24.52 10.70 22.32
C ASN A 525 25.42 11.31 21.24
N LYS A 526 26.68 11.61 21.59
CA LYS A 526 27.70 12.11 20.65
C LYS A 526 27.91 11.15 19.48
N LYS A 527 28.12 9.87 19.76
CA LYS A 527 28.29 8.85 18.71
C LYS A 527 27.09 8.78 17.77
N GLY A 528 25.88 8.91 18.32
CA GLY A 528 24.64 9.01 17.56
C GLY A 528 24.65 10.18 16.59
N ARG A 529 24.98 11.39 17.06
CA ARG A 529 25.05 12.59 16.21
C ARG A 529 26.08 12.45 15.10
N GLU A 530 27.25 11.88 15.37
CA GLU A 530 28.27 11.60 14.33
C GLU A 530 27.72 10.67 13.23
N ILE A 531 27.06 9.57 13.63
CA ILE A 531 26.42 8.63 12.71
C ILE A 531 25.32 9.32 11.88
N GLY A 532 24.49 10.13 12.54
CA GLY A 532 23.44 10.92 11.89
C GLY A 532 23.99 11.87 10.84
N ARG A 533 25.02 12.66 11.16
CA ARG A 533 25.67 13.60 10.23
C ARG A 533 26.25 12.89 9.03
N TYR A 534 26.94 11.78 9.28
CA TYR A 534 27.58 10.99 8.23
C TYR A 534 26.57 10.55 7.16
N TYR A 535 25.44 9.96 7.58
CA TYR A 535 24.42 9.46 6.66
C TYR A 535 23.55 10.58 6.06
N LYS A 536 23.22 11.61 6.84
CA LYS A 536 22.49 12.80 6.36
C LYS A 536 23.19 13.47 5.17
N ALA A 537 24.51 13.53 5.19
CA ALA A 537 25.29 14.17 4.12
C ALA A 537 25.37 13.35 2.83
N ARG A 538 25.00 12.06 2.86
CA ARG A 538 25.27 11.09 1.77
C ARG A 538 24.02 10.45 1.17
N TYR A 539 22.90 10.49 1.88
CA TYR A 539 21.69 9.75 1.51
C TYR A 539 20.43 10.59 1.66
N SER A 540 19.34 10.15 1.04
CA SER A 540 18.01 10.72 1.31
C SER A 540 17.61 10.49 2.78
N LYS A 541 16.68 11.29 3.32
CA LYS A 541 16.22 11.13 4.72
C LYS A 541 15.69 9.72 5.01
N ALA A 542 14.96 9.11 4.07
CA ALA A 542 14.41 7.76 4.23
C ALA A 542 15.50 6.68 4.25
N GLU A 543 16.57 6.85 3.45
CA GLU A 543 17.71 5.95 3.46
C GLU A 543 18.60 6.17 4.69
N ALA A 544 18.84 7.42 5.07
CA ALA A 544 19.60 7.78 6.26
C ALA A 544 18.95 7.20 7.53
N TYR A 545 17.62 7.28 7.66
CA TYR A 545 16.85 6.64 8.73
C TYR A 545 17.18 5.15 8.91
N LYS A 546 17.15 4.38 7.82
CA LYS A 546 17.44 2.93 7.88
C LYS A 546 18.90 2.67 8.24
N LYS A 547 19.82 3.45 7.67
CA LYS A 547 21.26 3.27 7.83
C LYS A 547 21.77 3.65 9.21
N THR A 548 21.25 4.72 9.83
CA THR A 548 21.62 5.13 11.19
C THR A 548 21.22 4.05 12.22
N ARG A 549 20.04 3.43 12.06
CA ARG A 549 19.59 2.29 12.88
C ARG A 549 20.56 1.11 12.83
N SER A 550 20.84 0.62 11.62
CA SER A 550 21.76 -0.52 11.42
C SER A 550 23.16 -0.20 11.91
N SER A 551 23.62 1.04 11.72
CA SER A 551 24.91 1.50 12.22
C SER A 551 24.98 1.48 13.75
N CYS A 552 23.99 2.07 14.45
CA CYS A 552 23.96 2.04 15.92
C CYS A 552 23.89 0.61 16.48
N LYS A 553 23.10 -0.28 15.85
CA LYS A 553 23.06 -1.72 16.21
C LYS A 553 24.43 -2.37 16.05
N SER A 554 25.12 -2.12 14.94
CA SER A 554 26.47 -2.64 14.69
C SER A 554 27.51 -2.06 15.68
N HIS A 555 27.36 -0.80 16.09
CA HIS A 555 28.24 -0.17 17.06
C HIS A 555 28.08 -0.78 18.47
N VAL A 556 26.87 -1.22 18.82
CA VAL A 556 26.66 -2.01 20.05
C VAL A 556 27.41 -3.34 19.96
N SER A 557 27.19 -4.14 18.90
CA SER A 557 27.79 -5.49 18.79
C SER A 557 29.32 -5.47 18.70
N LYS A 558 29.90 -4.41 18.10
CA LYS A 558 31.35 -4.24 17.95
C LYS A 558 32.05 -3.58 19.15
N GLY A 559 31.34 -3.28 20.23
CA GLY A 559 31.95 -2.63 21.40
C GLY A 559 32.33 -1.17 21.16
N LYS A 560 31.67 -0.49 20.22
CA LYS A 560 31.94 0.92 19.92
C LYS A 560 31.09 1.87 20.76
N LEU A 561 30.01 1.39 21.38
CA LEU A 561 29.22 2.14 22.36
C LEU A 561 29.70 1.87 23.79
N TRP A 562 29.19 2.65 24.74
CA TRP A 562 29.49 2.53 26.16
C TRP A 562 28.29 2.01 26.93
N ILE A 563 28.54 1.17 27.94
CA ILE A 563 27.54 0.66 28.89
C ILE A 563 28.12 0.74 30.31
N ILE A 564 27.29 0.57 31.32
CA ILE A 564 27.74 0.45 32.71
C ILE A 564 27.66 -1.02 33.12
N LYS A 565 28.79 -1.57 33.56
CA LYS A 565 28.88 -2.93 34.07
C LYS A 565 29.58 -2.91 35.42
N SER A 566 28.88 -3.40 36.44
CA SER A 566 29.39 -3.38 37.83
C SER A 566 29.83 -1.99 38.29
N GLY A 567 29.03 -0.96 37.96
CA GLY A 567 29.29 0.45 38.33
C GLY A 567 30.43 1.12 37.56
N ASN A 568 31.03 0.44 36.58
CA ASN A 568 32.11 0.99 35.77
C ASN A 568 31.68 1.17 34.32
N LEU A 569 32.13 2.27 33.72
CA LEU A 569 31.93 2.54 32.31
C LEU A 569 32.82 1.60 31.47
N VAL A 570 32.20 0.77 30.63
CA VAL A 570 32.88 -0.20 29.77
C VAL A 570 32.34 -0.14 28.35
N ARG A 571 33.02 -0.79 27.40
CA ARG A 571 32.52 -0.92 26.02
C ARG A 571 31.35 -1.90 25.95
N SER A 572 30.46 -1.72 24.98
CA SER A 572 29.23 -2.50 24.84
C SER A 572 29.41 -4.00 24.56
N ASN A 573 30.64 -4.45 24.30
CA ASN A 573 30.99 -5.87 24.14
C ASN A 573 31.69 -6.49 25.38
N ALA A 574 31.77 -5.76 26.48
CA ALA A 574 32.50 -6.15 27.70
C ALA A 574 31.73 -7.09 28.62
#